data_AF-A0A2Z4PUJ1-F1
#
_entry.id   AF-A0A2Z4PUJ1-F1
#
_cell.length_a   1.000
_cell.length_b   1.000
_cell.length_c   1.000
_cell.angle_alpha   90.00
_cell.angle_beta   90.00
_cell.angle_gamma   90.00
#
_symmetry.space_group_name_H-M   'P 1'
#
loop_
_entity.id
_entity.type
_entity.pdbx_description
1 polymer ?
#
loop_
_entity_poly.entity_id
_entity_poly.type
_entity_poly.pdbx_seq_one_letter_code
_entity_poly.pdbx_strand_id
1 'polypeptide(L)'
;MVQRFSYRTGRPPHELAWLANAFVAKVVLGLTTTVHLIERLSIDKALQRICGFPLHKKLPSASTFSRAFETFAKDKLAERAHEGLIKTHFGDRLIGHISRDGTAIEARERPQKNDKESNNPKPKGRPRKDEKRPVKLNVARQRTQCLEEMLKDIPTDCRRGTKCNAQGYKHSWNGYKLHLDIADCGVPIAALLSSASMHDSRAAIPLSVSALKSAFLSFDLFCVSS
;
A
#
# COMPACT_ATOMS: atom_id res chain seq x y z
N MET A 1 -48.04 -6.06 7.83
CA MET A 1 -47.78 -4.73 7.25
C MET A 1 -46.39 -4.76 6.62
N VAL A 2 -46.30 -5.05 5.32
CA VAL A 2 -45.04 -5.20 4.59
C VAL A 2 -44.59 -3.80 4.15
N GLN A 3 -43.58 -3.23 4.80
CA GLN A 3 -42.95 -2.00 4.34
C GLN A 3 -42.20 -2.28 3.03
N ARG A 4 -42.84 -1.93 1.92
CA ARG A 4 -42.20 -1.82 0.61
C ARG A 4 -41.27 -0.60 0.64
N PHE A 5 -39.96 -0.83 0.72
CA PHE A 5 -38.98 0.23 0.47
C PHE A 5 -39.07 0.66 -1.01
N SER A 6 -39.71 1.81 -1.23
CA SER A 6 -39.81 2.48 -2.53
C SER A 6 -38.52 3.24 -2.81
N TYR A 7 -37.71 2.78 -3.77
CA TYR A 7 -36.56 3.53 -4.30
C TYR A 7 -37.00 4.55 -5.34
N ARG A 8 -37.81 5.56 -4.97
CA ARG A 8 -38.26 6.59 -5.95
C ARG A 8 -38.11 8.05 -5.52
N THR A 9 -37.28 8.36 -4.53
CA THR A 9 -36.79 9.73 -4.30
C THR A 9 -35.40 9.69 -3.64
N GLY A 10 -34.34 10.02 -4.38
CA GLY A 10 -32.98 10.12 -3.83
C GLY A 10 -31.90 10.24 -4.91
N ARG A 11 -30.71 10.75 -4.51
CA ARG A 11 -29.49 10.74 -5.33
C ARG A 11 -29.24 9.30 -5.81
N PRO A 12 -28.97 9.04 -7.10
CA PRO A 12 -28.69 7.70 -7.58
C PRO A 12 -27.64 7.02 -6.68
N PRO A 13 -27.86 5.77 -6.24
CA PRO A 13 -26.90 5.08 -5.41
C PRO A 13 -25.56 5.05 -6.13
N HIS A 14 -24.49 5.43 -5.43
CA HIS A 14 -23.16 5.49 -6.02
C HIS A 14 -22.72 4.10 -6.40
N GLU A 15 -22.69 3.83 -7.70
CA GLU A 15 -22.18 2.59 -8.28
C GLU A 15 -20.66 2.38 -8.06
N LEU A 16 -20.05 3.12 -7.15
CA LEU A 16 -18.68 2.87 -6.70
C LEU A 16 -18.66 2.44 -5.24
N ALA A 17 -19.59 2.91 -4.40
CA ALA A 17 -19.63 2.55 -2.98
C ALA A 17 -19.91 1.06 -2.77
N TRP A 18 -20.88 0.48 -3.49
CA TRP A 18 -21.16 -0.96 -3.47
C TRP A 18 -19.97 -1.84 -3.89
N LEU A 19 -19.17 -1.39 -4.87
CA LEU A 19 -17.98 -2.09 -5.34
C LEU A 19 -16.85 -1.98 -4.32
N ALA A 20 -16.66 -0.80 -3.72
CA ALA A 20 -15.69 -0.61 -2.63
C ALA A 20 -16.02 -1.53 -1.44
N ASN A 21 -17.29 -1.58 -1.00
CA ASN A 21 -17.74 -2.49 0.05
C ASN A 21 -17.53 -3.97 -0.34
N ALA A 22 -17.78 -4.33 -1.59
CA ALA A 22 -17.51 -5.69 -2.08
C ALA A 22 -16.01 -6.04 -2.04
N PHE A 23 -15.12 -5.09 -2.31
CA PHE A 23 -13.68 -5.32 -2.16
C PHE A 23 -13.27 -5.51 -0.70
N VAL A 24 -13.86 -4.77 0.24
CA VAL A 24 -13.66 -5.01 1.68
C VAL A 24 -14.15 -6.41 2.05
N ALA A 25 -15.36 -6.79 1.62
CA ALA A 25 -15.89 -8.12 1.86
C ALA A 25 -15.03 -9.22 1.25
N LYS A 26 -14.44 -9.00 0.06
CA LYS A 26 -13.49 -9.92 -0.59
C LYS A 26 -12.32 -10.24 0.34
N VAL A 27 -11.73 -9.22 0.95
CA VAL A 27 -10.58 -9.36 1.87
C VAL A 27 -11.01 -10.06 3.16
N VAL A 28 -12.10 -9.63 3.77
CA VAL A 28 -12.62 -10.22 5.03
C VAL A 28 -12.98 -11.70 4.86
N LEU A 29 -13.53 -12.08 3.71
CA LEU A 29 -13.90 -13.47 3.40
C LEU A 29 -12.73 -14.31 2.85
N GLY A 30 -11.53 -13.74 2.69
CA GLY A 30 -10.36 -14.46 2.18
C GLY A 30 -10.49 -14.90 0.70
N LEU A 31 -11.32 -14.21 -0.09
CA LEU A 31 -11.53 -14.57 -1.49
C LEU A 31 -10.35 -14.10 -2.34
N THR A 32 -9.70 -15.04 -3.04
CA THR A 32 -8.51 -14.77 -3.84
C THR A 32 -8.83 -14.00 -5.13
N THR A 33 -9.87 -14.42 -5.85
CA THR A 33 -10.22 -13.87 -7.17
C THR A 33 -11.49 -13.03 -7.13
N THR A 34 -11.61 -12.08 -8.06
CA THR A 34 -12.82 -11.27 -8.25
C THR A 34 -13.98 -12.10 -8.79
N VAL A 35 -13.70 -13.21 -9.48
CA VAL A 35 -14.72 -14.15 -9.96
C VAL A 35 -15.40 -14.84 -8.78
N HIS A 36 -14.62 -15.35 -7.83
CA HIS A 36 -15.16 -15.97 -6.60
C HIS A 36 -15.99 -14.97 -5.78
N LEU A 37 -15.62 -13.68 -5.78
CA LEU A 37 -16.43 -12.63 -5.16
C LEU A 37 -17.79 -12.49 -5.83
N ILE A 38 -17.84 -12.44 -7.16
CA ILE A 38 -19.09 -12.31 -7.92
C ILE A 38 -19.97 -13.55 -7.73
N GLU A 39 -19.38 -14.74 -7.74
CA GLU A 39 -20.08 -16.00 -7.44
C GLU A 39 -20.64 -16.02 -6.03
N ARG A 40 -19.83 -15.61 -5.03
CA ARG A 40 -20.30 -15.55 -3.65
C ARG A 40 -21.42 -14.53 -3.48
N LEU A 41 -21.29 -13.36 -4.11
CA LEU A 41 -22.36 -12.36 -4.12
C LEU A 41 -23.62 -12.92 -4.78
N SER A 42 -23.54 -13.68 -5.87
CA SER A 42 -24.73 -14.21 -6.55
C SER A 42 -25.52 -15.21 -5.70
N ILE A 43 -24.82 -16.00 -4.88
CA ILE A 43 -25.41 -17.00 -3.98
C ILE A 43 -25.96 -16.36 -2.71
N ASP A 44 -25.19 -15.46 -2.09
CA ASP A 44 -25.46 -14.92 -0.76
C ASP A 44 -26.16 -13.56 -0.81
N LYS A 45 -27.50 -13.59 -0.74
CA LYS A 45 -28.34 -12.37 -0.72
C LYS A 45 -28.09 -11.49 0.51
N ALA A 46 -27.63 -12.05 1.62
CA ALA A 46 -27.31 -11.26 2.81
C ALA A 46 -26.02 -10.46 2.54
N LEU A 47 -25.00 -11.10 1.95
CA LEU A 47 -23.78 -10.42 1.53
C LEU A 47 -24.06 -9.30 0.52
N GLN A 48 -24.93 -9.54 -0.47
CA GLN A 48 -25.36 -8.48 -1.39
C GLN A 48 -25.92 -7.26 -0.65
N ARG A 49 -26.80 -7.48 0.33
CA ARG A 49 -27.40 -6.40 1.13
C ARG A 49 -26.35 -5.66 1.97
N ILE A 50 -25.45 -6.39 2.62
CA ILE A 50 -24.37 -5.81 3.45
C ILE A 50 -23.48 -4.90 2.58
N CYS A 51 -23.12 -5.36 1.39
CA CYS A 51 -22.32 -4.56 0.46
C CYS A 51 -23.11 -3.40 -0.18
N GLY A 52 -24.45 -3.39 -0.08
CA GLY A 52 -25.31 -2.36 -0.65
C GLY A 52 -25.78 -2.62 -2.08
N PHE A 53 -25.72 -3.86 -2.56
CA PHE A 53 -26.22 -4.23 -3.88
C PHE A 53 -27.75 -4.30 -3.91
N PRO A 54 -28.39 -3.69 -4.93
CA PRO A 54 -29.82 -3.84 -5.15
C PRO A 54 -30.14 -5.26 -5.63
N LEU A 55 -30.94 -6.00 -4.84
CA LEU A 55 -31.30 -7.40 -5.10
C LEU A 55 -32.05 -7.65 -6.42
N HIS A 56 -32.62 -6.62 -7.04
CA HIS A 56 -33.38 -6.70 -8.28
C HIS A 56 -32.56 -6.38 -9.52
N LYS A 57 -31.31 -5.90 -9.38
CA LYS A 57 -30.43 -5.64 -10.51
C LYS A 57 -29.48 -6.81 -10.71
N LYS A 58 -29.02 -6.97 -11.95
CA LYS A 58 -27.94 -7.89 -12.28
C LYS A 58 -26.63 -7.39 -11.65
N LEU A 59 -25.85 -8.32 -11.10
CA LEU A 59 -24.52 -8.00 -10.57
C LEU A 59 -23.58 -7.50 -11.68
N PRO A 60 -22.68 -6.55 -11.37
CA PRO A 60 -21.65 -6.11 -12.32
C PRO A 60 -20.73 -7.24 -12.77
N SER A 61 -20.23 -7.15 -14.00
CA SER A 61 -19.25 -8.09 -14.54
C SER A 61 -17.87 -7.89 -13.92
N ALA A 62 -17.00 -8.89 -14.07
CA ALA A 62 -15.60 -8.80 -13.63
C ALA A 62 -14.84 -7.62 -14.26
N SER A 63 -15.16 -7.25 -15.50
CA SER A 63 -14.59 -6.07 -16.17
C SER A 63 -14.98 -4.76 -15.49
N THR A 64 -16.22 -4.64 -14.98
CA THR A 64 -16.65 -3.47 -14.20
C THR A 64 -15.93 -3.38 -12.87
N PHE A 65 -15.77 -4.51 -12.16
CA PHE A 65 -14.96 -4.56 -10.94
C PHE A 65 -13.51 -4.12 -11.19
N SER A 66 -12.89 -4.60 -12.27
CA SER A 66 -11.52 -4.23 -12.64
C SER A 66 -11.38 -2.72 -12.89
N ARG A 67 -12.30 -2.14 -13.67
CA ARG A 67 -12.31 -0.68 -13.93
C ARG A 67 -12.52 0.13 -12.65
N ALA A 68 -13.41 -0.30 -11.77
CA ALA A 68 -13.64 0.37 -10.49
C ALA A 68 -12.40 0.29 -9.59
N PHE A 69 -11.70 -0.85 -9.56
CA PHE A 69 -10.45 -0.98 -8.82
C PHE A 69 -9.38 -0.01 -9.33
N GLU A 70 -9.27 0.13 -10.66
CA GLU A 70 -8.36 1.11 -11.27
C GLU A 70 -8.71 2.55 -10.85
N THR A 71 -10.00 2.90 -10.81
CA THR A 71 -10.45 4.20 -10.29
C THR A 71 -10.10 4.37 -8.81
N PHE A 72 -10.33 3.36 -7.97
CA PHE A 72 -10.00 3.43 -6.55
C PHE A 72 -8.50 3.58 -6.29
N ALA A 73 -7.67 2.92 -7.10
CA ALA A 73 -6.22 3.05 -7.02
C ALA A 73 -5.75 4.46 -7.43
N LYS A 74 -6.34 5.04 -8.50
CA LYS A 74 -6.05 6.42 -8.92
C LYS A 74 -6.46 7.45 -7.87
N ASP A 75 -7.65 7.26 -7.28
CA ASP A 75 -8.22 8.16 -6.27
C ASP A 75 -7.66 7.94 -4.85
N LYS A 76 -6.75 6.97 -4.68
CA LYS A 76 -6.14 6.58 -3.41
C LYS A 76 -7.17 6.31 -2.30
N LEU A 77 -8.23 5.58 -2.66
CA LEU A 77 -9.36 5.36 -1.75
C LEU A 77 -8.93 4.65 -0.46
N ALA A 78 -8.06 3.65 -0.59
CA ALA A 78 -7.58 2.86 0.56
C ALA A 78 -6.76 3.74 1.52
N GLU A 79 -5.83 4.54 0.99
CA GLU A 79 -4.99 5.45 1.77
C GLU A 79 -5.82 6.51 2.49
N ARG A 80 -6.81 7.09 1.79
CA ARG A 80 -7.71 8.09 2.38
C ARG A 80 -8.63 7.50 3.46
N ALA A 81 -9.14 6.29 3.24
CA ALA A 81 -9.96 5.60 4.23
C ALA A 81 -9.12 5.26 5.47
N HIS A 82 -7.89 4.78 5.26
CA HIS A 82 -6.91 4.49 6.32
C HIS A 82 -6.57 5.74 7.12
N GLU A 83 -6.23 6.83 6.46
CA GLU A 83 -5.94 8.12 7.08
C GLU A 83 -7.13 8.65 7.89
N GLY A 84 -8.34 8.54 7.34
CA GLY A 84 -9.57 8.92 8.03
C GLY A 84 -9.80 8.10 9.31
N LEU A 85 -9.55 6.78 9.25
CA LEU A 85 -9.66 5.89 10.40
C LEU A 85 -8.65 6.27 11.50
N ILE A 86 -7.40 6.52 11.12
CA ILE A 86 -6.35 6.93 12.07
C ILE A 86 -6.72 8.26 12.72
N LYS A 87 -7.07 9.28 11.93
CA LYS A 87 -7.43 10.60 12.47
C LYS A 87 -8.62 10.52 13.42
N THR A 88 -9.61 9.70 13.11
CA THR A 88 -10.83 9.55 13.93
C THR A 88 -10.53 8.87 15.27
N HIS A 89 -9.65 7.87 15.32
CA HIS A 89 -9.45 7.04 16.51
C HIS A 89 -8.15 7.32 17.28
N PHE A 90 -7.15 7.90 16.61
CA PHE A 90 -5.79 8.09 17.12
C PHE A 90 -5.31 9.55 17.00
N GLY A 91 -6.13 10.47 16.47
CA GLY A 91 -5.76 11.88 16.33
C GLY A 91 -5.43 12.59 17.64
N ASP A 92 -6.09 12.19 18.74
CA ASP A 92 -5.90 12.79 20.07
C ASP A 92 -5.17 11.86 21.06
N ARG A 93 -4.67 10.71 20.58
CA ARG A 93 -4.01 9.70 21.41
C ARG A 93 -2.52 9.71 21.20
N LEU A 94 -1.77 9.65 22.30
CA LEU A 94 -0.34 9.41 22.25
C LEU A 94 -0.07 7.93 21.94
N ILE A 95 0.69 7.67 20.89
CA ILE A 95 1.21 6.34 20.59
C ILE A 95 2.62 6.25 21.15
N GLY A 96 2.82 5.27 22.04
CA GLY A 96 4.07 4.99 22.74
C GLY A 96 5.18 4.59 21.78
N HIS A 97 5.11 3.35 21.29
CA HIS A 97 6.09 2.78 20.38
C HIS A 97 5.45 2.40 19.04
N ILE A 98 6.33 2.36 18.04
CA ILE A 98 6.02 1.89 16.70
C ILE A 98 7.02 0.79 16.35
N SER A 99 6.50 -0.37 15.97
CA SER A 99 7.27 -1.42 15.34
C SER A 99 7.24 -1.23 13.84
N ARG A 100 8.43 -1.25 13.21
CA ARG A 100 8.60 -1.12 11.77
C ARG A 100 9.08 -2.42 11.17
N ASP A 101 8.40 -2.90 10.15
CA ASP A 101 8.84 -4.06 9.39
C ASP A 101 8.45 -4.00 7.90
N GLY A 102 9.22 -4.70 7.08
CA GLY A 102 9.02 -4.82 5.64
C GLY A 102 8.67 -6.24 5.23
N THR A 103 7.48 -6.44 4.65
CA THR A 103 7.05 -7.74 4.14
C THR A 103 7.14 -7.84 2.62
N ALA A 104 7.52 -9.02 2.12
CA ALA A 104 7.60 -9.30 0.70
C ALA A 104 6.19 -9.53 0.12
N ILE A 105 5.89 -8.86 -0.99
CA ILE A 105 4.68 -9.11 -1.78
C ILE A 105 5.11 -9.70 -3.11
N GLU A 106 4.80 -10.97 -3.31
CA GLU A 106 5.03 -11.64 -4.58
C GLU A 106 3.98 -11.19 -5.60
N ALA A 107 4.47 -10.62 -6.70
CA ALA A 107 3.63 -10.20 -7.82
C ALA A 107 3.71 -11.23 -8.95
N ARG A 108 2.60 -11.41 -9.65
CA ARG A 108 2.54 -12.20 -10.90
C ARG A 108 2.94 -11.38 -12.14
N GLU A 109 3.53 -10.22 -11.92
CA GLU A 109 3.96 -9.29 -12.96
C GLU A 109 5.40 -9.59 -13.36
N ARG A 110 5.73 -9.31 -14.62
CA ARG A 110 7.10 -9.45 -15.09
C ARG A 110 7.98 -8.34 -14.48
N PRO A 111 9.11 -8.67 -13.83
CA PRO A 111 9.96 -7.65 -13.25
C PRO A 111 10.60 -6.80 -14.35
N GLN A 112 10.64 -5.49 -14.13
CA GLN A 112 11.37 -4.56 -15.00
C GLN A 112 12.87 -4.89 -14.96
N LYS A 113 13.51 -4.85 -16.13
CA LYS A 113 14.96 -5.03 -16.22
C LYS A 113 15.63 -3.81 -15.59
N ASN A 114 16.62 -4.04 -14.73
CA ASN A 114 17.48 -2.94 -14.29
C ASN A 114 18.21 -2.39 -15.52
N ASP A 115 18.22 -1.07 -15.67
CA ASP A 115 19.15 -0.41 -16.58
C ASP A 115 20.55 -0.85 -16.17
N LYS A 116 21.27 -1.47 -17.11
CA LYS A 116 22.67 -1.84 -16.87
C LYS A 116 23.42 -0.53 -16.67
N GLU A 117 23.81 -0.21 -15.43
CA GLU A 117 24.87 0.78 -15.22
C GLU A 117 26.03 0.34 -16.12
N SER A 118 26.55 1.26 -16.91
CA SER A 118 27.63 0.96 -17.84
C SER A 118 28.75 0.24 -17.09
N ASN A 119 29.20 -0.90 -17.61
CA ASN A 119 30.29 -1.72 -17.05
C ASN A 119 31.65 -1.00 -17.07
N ASN A 120 31.67 0.31 -17.29
CA ASN A 120 32.88 1.10 -17.21
C ASN A 120 33.29 1.17 -15.74
N PRO A 121 34.49 0.69 -15.38
CA PRO A 121 34.97 0.77 -14.02
C PRO A 121 34.94 2.23 -13.57
N LYS A 122 34.18 2.53 -12.50
CA LYS A 122 34.12 3.87 -11.93
C LYS A 122 35.55 4.24 -11.49
N PRO A 123 36.13 5.37 -11.96
CA PRO A 123 37.49 5.73 -11.60
C PRO A 123 37.61 5.86 -10.08
N LYS A 124 38.52 5.07 -9.49
CA LYS A 124 38.84 5.16 -8.06
C LYS A 124 39.54 6.51 -7.83
N GLY A 125 38.93 7.41 -7.06
CA GLY A 125 39.51 8.71 -6.72
C GLY A 125 38.50 9.85 -6.56
N ARG A 126 39.04 11.05 -6.29
CA ARG A 126 38.28 12.31 -6.25
C ARG A 126 37.66 12.57 -7.63
N PRO A 127 36.38 12.99 -7.72
CA PRO A 127 35.75 13.36 -8.99
C PRO A 127 36.59 14.43 -9.72
N ARG A 128 36.61 14.41 -11.06
CA ARG A 128 37.17 15.52 -11.83
C ARG A 128 36.37 16.80 -11.54
N LYS A 129 36.99 17.98 -11.69
CA LYS A 129 36.40 19.29 -11.34
C LYS A 129 35.01 19.53 -11.96
N ASP A 130 34.75 18.95 -13.14
CA ASP A 130 33.49 19.08 -13.88
C ASP A 130 32.61 17.81 -13.84
N GLU A 131 33.03 16.77 -13.12
CA GLU A 131 32.30 15.50 -13.02
C GLU A 131 31.26 15.56 -11.90
N LYS A 132 30.02 15.95 -12.25
CA LYS A 132 28.87 15.81 -11.35
C LYS A 132 28.48 14.33 -11.27
N ARG A 133 28.97 13.64 -10.25
CA ARG A 133 28.50 12.28 -9.94
C ARG A 133 27.00 12.33 -9.58
N PRO A 134 26.18 11.39 -10.06
CA PRO A 134 24.81 11.29 -9.61
C PRO A 134 24.81 11.12 -8.09
N VAL A 135 24.15 12.03 -7.39
CA VAL A 135 24.04 11.98 -5.93
C VAL A 135 23.28 10.71 -5.59
N LYS A 136 23.97 9.72 -5.00
CA LYS A 136 23.32 8.49 -4.54
C LYS A 136 22.20 8.87 -3.58
N LEU A 137 21.00 8.36 -3.83
CA LEU A 137 19.88 8.44 -2.92
C LEU A 137 20.28 7.70 -1.63
N ASN A 138 20.70 8.47 -0.62
CA ASN A 138 21.09 7.97 0.68
C ASN A 138 20.16 8.55 1.76
N VAL A 139 20.15 7.89 2.92
CA VAL A 139 19.34 8.30 4.08
C VAL A 139 19.68 9.72 4.54
N ALA A 140 20.92 10.18 4.34
CA ALA A 140 21.33 11.54 4.67
C ALA A 140 20.57 12.60 3.86
N ARG A 141 20.38 12.38 2.55
CA ARG A 141 19.61 13.27 1.68
C ARG A 141 18.13 13.32 2.05
N GLN A 142 17.55 12.19 2.48
CA GLN A 142 16.15 12.14 2.91
C GLN A 142 15.87 13.06 4.10
N ARG A 143 16.85 13.29 5.00
CA ARG A 143 16.68 14.20 6.15
C ARG A 143 16.45 15.66 5.76
N THR A 144 16.89 16.06 4.57
CA THR A 144 16.75 17.44 4.07
C THR A 144 15.60 17.61 3.08
N GLN A 145 14.95 16.51 2.66
CA GLN A 145 13.88 16.51 1.67
C GLN A 145 12.51 16.63 2.34
N CYS A 146 11.54 17.17 1.59
CA CYS A 146 10.15 17.10 2.02
C CYS A 146 9.58 15.68 1.77
N LEU A 147 8.47 15.34 2.43
CA LEU A 147 7.86 14.01 2.30
C LEU A 147 7.50 13.68 0.85
N GLU A 148 6.99 14.64 0.08
CA GLU A 148 6.55 14.40 -1.30
C GLU A 148 7.72 14.08 -2.22
N GLU A 149 8.86 14.75 -2.04
CA GLU A 149 10.10 14.44 -2.77
C GLU A 149 10.61 13.06 -2.39
N MET A 150 10.62 12.73 -1.10
CA MET A 150 11.03 11.42 -0.63
C MET A 150 10.18 10.30 -1.24
N LEU A 151 8.86 10.49 -1.33
CA LEU A 151 7.94 9.52 -1.92
C LEU A 151 8.14 9.37 -3.43
N LYS A 152 8.46 10.46 -4.15
CA LYS A 152 8.78 10.40 -5.59
C LYS A 152 10.09 9.65 -5.87
N ASP A 153 11.05 9.69 -4.96
CA ASP A 153 12.34 9.00 -5.07
C ASP A 153 12.26 7.50 -4.75
N ILE A 154 11.12 7.00 -4.28
CA ILE A 154 10.89 5.59 -3.97
C ILE A 154 10.48 4.84 -5.24
N PRO A 155 11.18 3.76 -5.60
CA PRO A 155 10.83 2.98 -6.79
C PRO A 155 9.53 2.21 -6.52
N THR A 156 8.58 2.28 -7.46
CA THR A 156 7.26 1.63 -7.36
C THR A 156 7.03 0.58 -8.44
N ASP A 157 8.02 0.28 -9.28
CA ASP A 157 7.91 -0.74 -10.33
C ASP A 157 8.11 -2.15 -9.77
N CYS A 158 7.50 -3.16 -10.40
CA CYS A 158 7.79 -4.55 -10.08
C CYS A 158 9.27 -4.86 -10.39
N ARG A 159 10.04 -5.27 -9.38
CA ARG A 159 11.46 -5.67 -9.51
C ARG A 159 11.73 -6.97 -8.75
N ARG A 160 12.94 -7.51 -8.89
CA ARG A 160 13.36 -8.71 -8.16
C ARG A 160 14.01 -8.34 -6.83
N GLY A 161 13.48 -8.89 -5.73
CA GLY A 161 14.07 -8.83 -4.39
C GLY A 161 14.87 -10.08 -4.08
N THR A 162 15.81 -9.98 -3.14
CA THR A 162 16.54 -11.14 -2.59
C THR A 162 16.76 -10.93 -1.10
N LYS A 163 16.50 -11.97 -0.30
CA LYS A 163 16.77 -12.03 1.13
C LYS A 163 17.55 -13.31 1.43
N CYS A 164 18.57 -13.23 2.27
CA CYS A 164 19.23 -14.41 2.80
C CYS A 164 18.46 -14.90 4.02
N ASN A 165 18.18 -16.20 4.12
CA ASN A 165 17.64 -16.79 5.34
C ASN A 165 18.74 -17.02 6.38
N ALA A 166 18.36 -17.43 7.60
CA ALA A 166 19.29 -17.67 8.70
C ALA A 166 20.33 -18.77 8.39
N GLN A 167 20.01 -19.66 7.45
CA GLN A 167 20.90 -20.73 6.97
C GLN A 167 21.81 -20.29 5.81
N GLY A 168 21.75 -19.01 5.39
CA GLY A 168 22.59 -18.45 4.33
C GLY A 168 22.07 -18.66 2.90
N TYR A 169 20.93 -19.32 2.70
CA TYR A 169 20.30 -19.48 1.39
C TYR A 169 19.60 -18.20 0.93
N LYS A 170 19.74 -17.90 -0.36
CA LYS A 170 19.10 -16.74 -1.01
C LYS A 170 17.69 -17.11 -1.47
N HIS A 171 16.69 -16.49 -0.86
CA HIS A 171 15.32 -16.48 -1.35
C HIS A 171 15.11 -15.23 -2.20
N SER A 172 14.69 -15.41 -3.45
CA SER A 172 14.41 -14.29 -4.36
C SER A 172 12.96 -14.34 -4.82
N TRP A 173 12.31 -13.17 -4.88
CA TRP A 173 10.94 -13.02 -5.36
C TRP A 173 10.85 -11.87 -6.36
N ASN A 174 9.82 -11.90 -7.20
CA ASN A 174 9.46 -10.78 -8.07
C ASN A 174 8.27 -10.04 -7.46
N GLY A 175 8.34 -8.73 -7.38
CA GLY A 175 7.22 -7.91 -6.90
C GLY A 175 7.68 -6.72 -6.07
N TYR A 176 7.12 -6.63 -4.88
CA TYR A 176 7.17 -5.44 -4.02
C TYR A 176 7.60 -5.77 -2.59
N LYS A 177 7.83 -4.71 -1.83
CA LYS A 177 7.94 -4.72 -0.37
C LYS A 177 6.97 -3.71 0.21
N LEU A 178 6.13 -4.16 1.14
CA LEU A 178 5.25 -3.32 1.93
C LEU A 178 5.90 -3.07 3.29
N HIS A 179 6.19 -1.80 3.57
CA HIS A 179 6.74 -1.35 4.85
C HIS A 179 5.60 -0.81 5.69
N LEU A 180 5.49 -1.27 6.94
CA LEU A 180 4.42 -0.90 7.86
C LEU A 180 5.03 -0.34 9.14
N ASP A 181 4.43 0.75 9.62
CA ASP A 181 4.59 1.24 10.98
C ASP A 181 3.36 0.80 11.78
N ILE A 182 3.56 -0.11 12.73
CA ILE A 182 2.51 -0.69 13.55
C ILE A 182 2.64 -0.14 14.96
N ALA A 183 1.57 0.46 15.47
CA ALA A 183 1.50 0.93 16.86
C ALA A 183 1.41 -0.25 17.84
N ASP A 184 1.74 0.00 19.11
CA ASP A 184 1.63 -0.99 20.21
C ASP A 184 0.25 -1.65 20.34
N CYS A 185 -0.81 -0.98 19.88
CA CYS A 185 -2.17 -1.53 19.84
C CYS A 185 -2.44 -2.46 18.64
N GLY A 186 -1.43 -2.79 17.84
CA GLY A 186 -1.53 -3.64 16.65
C GLY A 186 -2.11 -2.94 15.42
N VAL A 187 -2.33 -1.62 15.46
CA VAL A 187 -2.92 -0.86 14.36
C VAL A 187 -1.81 -0.30 13.46
N PRO A 188 -1.87 -0.53 12.13
CA PRO A 188 -0.97 0.12 11.18
C PRO A 188 -1.23 1.63 11.16
N ILE A 189 -0.22 2.45 11.44
CA ILE A 189 -0.31 3.92 11.41
C ILE A 189 0.14 4.47 10.06
N ALA A 190 1.16 3.86 9.45
CA ALA A 190 1.62 4.23 8.13
C ALA A 190 1.99 2.99 7.32
N ALA A 191 1.85 3.11 6.01
CA ALA A 191 2.20 2.07 5.06
C ALA A 191 2.91 2.69 3.86
N LEU A 192 3.93 2.00 3.35
CA LEU A 192 4.68 2.43 2.18
C LEU A 192 4.99 1.23 1.29
N LEU A 193 4.57 1.29 0.03
CA LEU A 193 4.88 0.28 -0.97
C LEU A 193 6.13 0.69 -1.76
N SER A 194 7.01 -0.27 -2.02
CA SER A 194 8.23 -0.07 -2.80
C SER A 194 8.54 -1.29 -3.66
N SER A 195 9.39 -1.13 -4.67
CA SER A 195 9.95 -2.24 -5.45
C SER A 195 10.69 -3.23 -4.54
N ALA A 196 10.62 -4.52 -4.86
CA ALA A 196 11.28 -5.56 -4.05
C ALA A 196 12.81 -5.42 -3.94
N SER A 197 13.45 -4.70 -4.86
CA SER A 197 14.89 -4.44 -4.84
C SER A 197 15.31 -3.31 -3.90
N MET A 198 14.37 -2.55 -3.33
CA MET A 198 14.69 -1.45 -2.42
C MET A 198 15.23 -1.99 -1.09
N HIS A 199 16.24 -1.31 -0.55
CA HIS A 199 16.74 -1.57 0.80
C HIS A 199 15.85 -0.91 1.85
N ASP A 200 15.56 -1.63 2.94
CA ASP A 200 14.51 -1.25 3.91
C ASP A 200 14.86 0.04 4.67
N SER A 201 16.16 0.31 4.87
CA SER A 201 16.61 1.59 5.46
C SER A 201 16.16 2.84 4.69
N ARG A 202 15.85 2.73 3.39
CA ARG A 202 15.32 3.85 2.59
C ARG A 202 13.85 4.14 2.88
N ALA A 203 13.11 3.19 3.44
CA ALA A 203 11.72 3.38 3.85
C ALA A 203 11.60 4.06 5.22
N ALA A 204 12.64 3.97 6.07
CA ALA A 204 12.57 4.38 7.47
C ALA A 204 12.14 5.86 7.66
N ILE A 205 12.85 6.81 7.05
CA ILE A 205 12.53 8.24 7.21
C ILE A 205 11.17 8.61 6.58
N PRO A 206 10.88 8.24 5.31
CA PRO A 206 9.58 8.55 4.70
C PRO A 206 8.40 7.99 5.50
N LEU A 207 8.54 6.78 6.03
CA LEU A 207 7.49 6.12 6.81
C LEU A 207 7.30 6.81 8.17
N SER A 208 8.39 7.15 8.87
CA SER A 208 8.34 7.94 10.12
C SER A 208 7.61 9.27 9.94
N VAL A 209 7.97 10.02 8.90
CA VAL A 209 7.36 11.33 8.62
C VAL A 209 5.89 11.18 8.21
N SER A 210 5.54 10.09 7.52
CA SER A 210 4.14 9.80 7.19
C SER A 210 3.31 9.47 8.42
N ALA A 211 3.85 8.69 9.36
CA ALA A 211 3.17 8.37 10.62
C ALA A 211 2.93 9.62 11.48
N LEU A 212 3.94 10.49 11.61
CA LEU A 212 3.84 11.76 12.34
C LEU A 212 2.80 12.74 11.76
N LYS A 213 2.49 12.66 10.47
CA LYS A 213 1.42 13.47 9.87
C LYS A 213 0.01 13.01 10.24
N SER A 214 -0.12 11.75 10.68
CA SER A 214 -1.42 11.11 10.91
C SER A 214 -1.74 10.91 12.40
N ALA A 215 -0.73 10.78 13.26
CA ALA A 215 -0.90 10.53 14.69
C ALA A 215 0.20 11.20 15.55
N PHE A 216 -0.10 11.46 16.83
CA PHE A 216 0.88 11.93 17.80
C PHE A 216 1.71 10.77 18.34
N LEU A 217 3.03 10.83 18.12
CA LEU A 217 3.98 9.78 18.53
C LEU A 217 4.91 10.32 19.61
N SER A 218 5.13 9.55 20.68
CA SER A 218 6.28 9.79 21.54
C SER A 218 7.56 9.40 20.80
N PHE A 219 8.58 10.23 20.85
CA PHE A 219 9.80 10.11 20.04
C PHE A 219 10.72 8.91 20.39
N ASP A 220 10.29 7.99 21.26
CA ASP A 220 11.15 6.97 21.84
C ASP A 220 11.07 5.63 21.08
N LEU A 221 12.22 5.29 20.48
CA LEU A 221 12.63 4.02 19.87
C LEU A 221 11.98 3.62 18.53
N PHE A 222 12.59 4.14 17.45
CA PHE A 222 12.61 3.44 16.16
C PHE A 222 13.51 2.20 16.24
N CYS A 223 12.99 1.06 16.67
CA CYS A 223 13.65 -0.23 16.47
C CYS A 223 13.53 -0.64 15.00
N VAL A 224 14.56 -0.36 14.21
CA VAL A 224 14.74 -0.97 12.89
C VAL A 224 15.38 -2.34 13.10
N SER A 225 14.58 -3.39 13.16
CA SER A 225 15.06 -4.76 13.15
C SER A 225 15.77 -5.01 11.81
N SER A 226 17.08 -5.20 11.86
CA SER A 226 17.95 -5.47 10.71
C SER A 226 18.03 -6.96 10.40
#